data_AF-A0A5D0RFI6-F1
#
_entry.id   AF-A0A5D0RFI6-F1
#
_cell.length_a   1.000
_cell.length_b   1.000
_cell.length_c   1.000
_cell.angle_alpha   90.00
_cell.angle_beta   90.00
_cell.angle_gamma   90.00
#
_symmetry.space_group_name_H-M   'P 1'
#
loop_
_entity.id
_entity.type
_entity.pdbx_description
1 polymer ?
#
loop_
_entity_poly.entity_id
_entity_poly.type
_entity_poly.pdbx_seq_one_letter_code
_entity_poly.pdbx_strand_id
1 'polypeptide(L)'
;MYFCYMRLAKQVFDFYLNSSLHVALAVFSLSWLTLIEYEIPFDAAVLFFIFFASITGYNFVKFFGLAKFHHRSLSSWLKFIQLMSFICFLIMGYFASKLQLKTILYLGVFATITFLYAIPFIPKKFYLDTQQNLRNVSGLKVYVIALVWAGVTVLIPLINNNQLLDTTVIWAFAQRFFLVLALMLPFEIRDMQFDSIKLATIPQRIGIKNTKIMGLVLSLLFFGLEFFMPEKPLSKLLIQLGITLLLIFSIIFSRKNQGRYFSGFWVESIPIIWLVLTLLFG
;
A
#
# COMPACT_ATOMS: atom_id res chain seq x y z
N MET A 1 -20.97 31.02 -7.85
CA MET A 1 -21.39 29.60 -7.73
C MET A 1 -20.29 28.63 -8.16
N TYR A 2 -19.71 28.75 -9.37
CA TYR A 2 -18.62 27.91 -9.88
C TYR A 2 -17.40 27.76 -8.94
N PHE A 3 -16.94 28.87 -8.36
CA PHE A 3 -15.84 28.88 -7.37
C PHE A 3 -16.15 28.09 -6.08
N CYS A 4 -17.42 28.01 -5.68
CA CYS A 4 -17.86 27.25 -4.51
C CYS A 4 -17.85 25.75 -4.81
N TYR A 5 -18.31 25.34 -6.01
CA TYR A 5 -18.24 23.96 -6.47
C TYR A 5 -16.80 23.46 -6.61
N MET A 6 -15.88 24.25 -7.18
CA MET A 6 -14.46 23.89 -7.27
C MET A 6 -13.82 23.69 -5.89
N ARG A 7 -14.22 24.50 -4.90
CA ARG A 7 -13.73 24.39 -3.52
C ARG A 7 -14.28 23.13 -2.84
N LEU A 8 -15.58 22.83 -3.03
CA LEU A 8 -16.21 21.64 -2.47
C LEU A 8 -15.64 20.35 -3.08
N ALA A 9 -15.51 20.29 -4.41
CA ALA A 9 -14.94 19.13 -5.11
C ALA A 9 -13.51 18.85 -4.65
N LYS A 10 -12.69 19.91 -4.51
CA LYS A 10 -11.34 19.78 -3.95
C LYS A 10 -11.35 19.25 -2.51
N GLN A 11 -12.25 19.75 -1.65
CA GLN A 11 -12.37 19.28 -0.27
C GLN A 11 -12.77 17.81 -0.20
N VAL A 12 -13.74 17.37 -1.01
CA VAL A 12 -14.15 15.96 -1.06
C VAL A 12 -13.01 15.08 -1.57
N PHE A 13 -12.28 15.52 -2.59
CA PHE A 13 -11.12 14.78 -3.10
C PHE A 13 -9.98 14.72 -2.08
N ASP A 14 -9.71 15.83 -1.38
CA ASP A 14 -8.77 15.86 -0.26
C ASP A 14 -9.22 14.93 0.88
N PHE A 15 -10.53 14.79 1.13
CA PHE A 15 -11.08 13.82 2.09
C PHE A 15 -10.74 12.40 1.67
N TYR A 16 -11.04 12.05 0.44
CA TYR A 16 -10.80 10.74 -0.14
C TYR A 16 -9.34 10.30 0.00
N LEU A 17 -8.40 11.19 -0.33
CA LEU A 17 -6.97 10.90 -0.17
C LEU A 17 -6.54 10.88 1.30
N ASN A 18 -7.06 11.80 2.12
CA ASN A 18 -6.63 11.90 3.51
C ASN A 18 -7.15 10.78 4.42
N SER A 19 -8.31 10.22 4.09
CA SER A 19 -8.97 9.10 4.79
C SER A 19 -8.47 7.72 4.35
N SER A 20 -7.43 7.66 3.51
CA SER A 20 -6.82 6.41 3.04
C SER A 20 -7.77 5.51 2.23
N LEU A 21 -8.86 6.06 1.68
CA LEU A 21 -9.75 5.34 0.77
C LEU A 21 -9.04 4.95 -0.53
N HIS A 22 -8.23 5.85 -1.08
CA HIS A 22 -7.53 5.63 -2.33
C HIS A 22 -6.51 4.49 -2.25
N VAL A 23 -5.65 4.53 -1.23
CA VAL A 23 -4.68 3.45 -0.97
C VAL A 23 -5.38 2.12 -0.69
N ALA A 24 -6.50 2.13 0.04
CA ALA A 24 -7.27 0.93 0.30
C ALA A 24 -7.85 0.32 -0.98
N LEU A 25 -8.32 1.15 -1.93
CA LEU A 25 -8.73 0.69 -3.26
C LEU A 25 -7.57 0.06 -4.02
N ALA A 26 -6.36 0.63 -3.93
CA ALA A 26 -5.18 0.03 -4.56
C ALA A 26 -4.87 -1.37 -3.97
N VAL A 27 -4.89 -1.54 -2.65
CA VAL A 27 -4.68 -2.84 -1.99
C VAL A 27 -5.79 -3.84 -2.35
N PHE A 28 -7.04 -3.39 -2.39
CA PHE A 28 -8.18 -4.19 -2.87
C PHE A 28 -7.96 -4.65 -4.32
N SER A 29 -7.56 -3.73 -5.21
CA SER A 29 -7.30 -4.03 -6.61
C SER A 29 -6.19 -5.05 -6.80
N LEU A 30 -5.11 -4.93 -6.03
CA LEU A 30 -4.02 -5.90 -6.02
C LEU A 30 -4.50 -7.30 -5.59
N SER A 31 -5.36 -7.35 -4.57
CA SER A 31 -5.89 -8.62 -4.05
C SER A 31 -6.84 -9.29 -5.04
N TRP A 32 -7.66 -8.51 -5.73
CA TRP A 32 -8.54 -9.04 -6.77
C TRP A 32 -7.76 -9.49 -7.99
N LEU A 33 -6.71 -8.78 -8.39
CA LEU A 33 -5.79 -9.25 -9.43
C LEU A 33 -5.22 -10.64 -9.10
N THR A 34 -4.88 -10.91 -7.83
CA THR A 34 -4.46 -12.25 -7.41
C THR A 34 -5.57 -13.29 -7.58
N LEU A 35 -6.82 -12.98 -7.23
CA LEU A 35 -7.93 -13.90 -7.49
C LEU A 35 -8.07 -14.20 -9.00
N ILE A 36 -7.98 -13.17 -9.85
CA ILE A 36 -8.06 -13.33 -11.31
C ILE A 36 -6.90 -14.16 -11.86
N GLU A 37 -5.69 -13.93 -11.36
CA GLU A 37 -4.46 -14.61 -11.79
C GLU A 37 -4.47 -16.11 -11.47
N TYR A 38 -5.08 -16.48 -10.34
CA TYR A 38 -5.22 -17.87 -9.90
C TYR A 38 -6.59 -18.47 -10.25
N GLU A 39 -7.35 -17.82 -11.14
CA GLU A 39 -8.67 -18.28 -11.61
C GLU A 39 -9.69 -18.54 -10.48
N ILE A 40 -9.56 -17.79 -9.39
CA ILE A 40 -10.44 -17.88 -8.23
C ILE A 40 -11.62 -16.92 -8.45
N PRO A 41 -12.87 -17.38 -8.24
CA PRO A 41 -14.04 -16.50 -8.30
C PRO A 41 -13.92 -15.30 -7.33
N PHE A 42 -14.69 -14.25 -7.61
CA PHE A 42 -14.73 -13.07 -6.75
C PHE A 42 -15.11 -13.42 -5.30
N ASP A 43 -14.14 -13.32 -4.39
CA ASP A 43 -14.34 -13.54 -2.96
C ASP A 43 -14.59 -12.19 -2.25
N ALA A 44 -15.87 -11.83 -2.14
CA ALA A 44 -16.29 -10.61 -1.48
C ALA A 44 -15.79 -10.53 -0.02
N ALA A 45 -15.72 -11.66 0.69
CA ALA A 45 -15.36 -11.66 2.10
C ALA A 45 -13.92 -11.21 2.30
N VAL A 46 -12.98 -11.79 1.55
CA VAL A 46 -11.56 -11.41 1.61
C VAL A 46 -11.35 -10.00 1.09
N LEU A 47 -11.91 -9.67 -0.07
CA LEU A 47 -11.62 -8.40 -0.71
C LEU A 47 -12.14 -7.22 0.13
N PHE A 48 -13.37 -7.30 0.63
CA PHE A 48 -13.88 -6.24 1.51
C PHE A 48 -13.20 -6.23 2.88
N PHE A 49 -12.83 -7.39 3.44
CA PHE A 49 -11.98 -7.41 4.64
C PHE A 49 -10.69 -6.62 4.41
N ILE A 50 -9.95 -6.91 3.33
CA ILE A 50 -8.67 -6.26 2.99
C ILE A 50 -8.87 -4.75 2.78
N PHE A 51 -9.94 -4.35 2.10
CA PHE A 51 -10.27 -2.94 1.88
C PHE A 51 -10.48 -2.18 3.20
N PHE A 52 -11.39 -2.66 4.05
CA PHE A 52 -11.70 -1.98 5.32
C PHE A 52 -10.56 -2.09 6.34
N ALA A 53 -9.80 -3.19 6.32
CA ALA A 53 -8.58 -3.34 7.11
C ALA A 53 -7.49 -2.34 6.68
N SER A 54 -7.32 -2.12 5.38
CA SER A 54 -6.39 -1.13 4.85
C SER A 54 -6.74 0.28 5.32
N ILE A 55 -8.01 0.68 5.23
CA ILE A 55 -8.47 2.00 5.73
C ILE A 55 -8.15 2.14 7.23
N THR A 56 -8.51 1.13 8.02
CA THR A 56 -8.30 1.10 9.46
C THR A 56 -6.81 1.21 9.81
N GLY A 57 -5.98 0.35 9.22
CA GLY A 57 -4.55 0.28 9.49
C GLY A 57 -3.81 1.55 9.07
N TYR A 58 -4.07 2.05 7.86
CA TYR A 58 -3.43 3.28 7.38
C TYR A 58 -3.82 4.51 8.20
N ASN A 59 -5.10 4.68 8.50
CA ASN A 59 -5.55 5.81 9.33
C ASN A 59 -5.03 5.68 10.76
N PHE A 60 -4.97 4.47 11.32
CA PHE A 60 -4.31 4.23 12.60
C PHE A 60 -2.85 4.70 12.56
N VAL A 61 -2.03 4.21 11.64
CA VAL A 61 -0.60 4.61 11.51
C VAL A 61 -0.45 6.12 11.28
N LYS A 62 -1.35 6.73 10.49
CA LYS A 62 -1.30 8.15 10.12
C LYS A 62 -1.64 9.07 11.29
N PHE A 63 -2.61 8.69 12.14
CA PHE A 63 -3.15 9.56 13.18
C PHE A 63 -2.80 9.14 14.62
N PHE A 64 -2.17 7.97 14.83
CA PHE A 64 -1.81 7.45 16.16
C PHE A 64 -1.04 8.45 17.03
N GLY A 65 -0.02 9.13 16.47
CA GLY A 65 0.80 10.10 17.21
C GLY A 65 0.11 11.44 17.47
N LEU A 66 -0.88 11.81 16.65
CA LEU A 66 -1.62 13.08 16.76
C LEU A 66 -2.68 13.02 17.87
N ALA A 67 -3.21 11.84 18.17
CA ALA A 67 -4.16 11.65 19.28
C ALA A 67 -3.47 11.66 20.66
N LYS A 68 -2.16 11.42 20.72
CA LYS A 68 -1.40 11.23 21.98
C LYS A 68 -0.92 12.54 22.61
N PHE A 69 -0.86 13.64 21.85
CA PHE A 69 -0.36 14.92 22.33
C PHE A 69 -1.38 16.05 22.09
N HIS A 70 -1.96 16.52 23.21
CA HIS A 70 -2.75 17.74 23.42
C HIS A 70 -4.26 17.76 23.14
N HIS A 71 -4.98 17.86 24.27
CA HIS A 71 -6.32 18.40 24.58
C HIS A 71 -6.76 19.72 23.91
N ARG A 72 -6.31 20.06 22.70
CA ARG A 72 -6.91 21.15 21.92
C ARG A 72 -7.84 20.55 20.87
N SER A 73 -9.06 21.07 20.81
CA SER A 73 -10.16 20.55 19.99
C SER A 73 -9.66 19.98 18.66
N LEU A 74 -9.75 18.66 18.53
CA LEU A 74 -9.43 17.96 17.29
C LEU A 74 -10.18 18.66 16.15
N SER A 75 -9.50 19.00 15.04
CA SER A 75 -10.17 19.67 13.93
C SER A 75 -11.37 18.83 13.48
N SER A 76 -12.49 19.48 13.14
CA SER A 76 -13.74 18.78 12.79
C SER A 76 -13.53 17.73 11.69
N TRP A 77 -12.55 17.96 10.81
CA TRP A 77 -12.08 17.03 9.80
C TRP A 77 -11.50 15.72 10.34
N LEU A 78 -10.61 15.80 11.33
CA LEU A 78 -10.00 14.63 11.94
C LEU A 78 -11.03 13.79 12.70
N LYS A 79 -12.04 14.43 13.32
CA LYS A 79 -13.16 13.72 13.96
C LYS A 79 -13.95 12.90 12.94
N PHE A 80 -14.18 13.46 11.75
CA PHE A 80 -14.89 12.75 10.69
C PHE A 80 -14.08 11.55 10.15
N ILE A 81 -12.76 11.70 9.97
CA ILE A 81 -11.89 10.58 9.62
C ILE A 81 -11.91 9.50 10.71
N GLN A 82 -11.88 9.87 11.99
CA GLN A 82 -11.94 8.91 13.10
C GLN A 82 -13.26 8.13 13.14
N LEU A 83 -14.39 8.83 12.98
CA LEU A 83 -15.71 8.19 12.93
C LEU A 83 -15.79 7.23 11.74
N MET A 84 -15.35 7.66 10.56
CA MET A 84 -15.31 6.82 9.36
C MET A 84 -14.39 5.60 9.55
N SER A 85 -13.21 5.79 10.13
CA SER A 85 -12.31 4.69 10.48
C SER A 85 -12.92 3.71 11.47
N PHE A 86 -13.68 4.18 12.46
CA PHE A 86 -14.37 3.31 13.40
C PHE A 86 -15.46 2.50 12.70
N ILE A 87 -16.25 3.11 11.82
CA ILE A 87 -17.24 2.40 11.01
C ILE A 87 -16.55 1.34 10.12
N CYS A 88 -15.44 1.69 9.47
CA CYS A 88 -14.65 0.73 8.69
C CYS A 88 -14.11 -0.42 9.54
N PHE A 89 -13.69 -0.15 10.77
CA PHE A 89 -13.25 -1.19 11.71
C PHE A 89 -14.37 -2.17 12.06
N LEU A 90 -15.60 -1.69 12.27
CA LEU A 90 -16.75 -2.56 12.51
C LEU A 90 -17.09 -3.42 11.28
N ILE A 91 -17.08 -2.82 10.08
CA ILE A 91 -17.33 -3.55 8.83
C ILE A 91 -16.21 -4.57 8.56
N MET A 92 -14.96 -4.21 8.84
CA MET A 92 -13.82 -5.12 8.80
C MET A 92 -14.06 -6.32 9.73
N GLY A 93 -14.53 -6.10 10.97
CA GLY A 93 -14.87 -7.17 11.91
C GLY A 93 -15.98 -8.09 11.39
N TYR A 94 -16.99 -7.54 10.71
CA TYR A 94 -18.03 -8.33 10.05
C TYR A 94 -17.49 -9.22 8.94
N PHE A 95 -16.59 -8.72 8.09
CA PHE A 95 -15.98 -9.56 7.06
C PHE A 95 -14.96 -10.55 7.63
N ALA A 96 -14.28 -10.20 8.72
CA ALA A 96 -13.37 -11.10 9.41
C ALA A 96 -14.08 -12.36 9.90
N SER A 97 -15.32 -12.27 10.39
CA SER A 97 -16.09 -13.43 10.83
C SER A 97 -16.50 -14.38 9.70
N LYS A 98 -16.36 -13.96 8.44
CA LYS A 98 -16.61 -14.78 7.25
C LYS A 98 -15.35 -15.44 6.70
N LEU A 99 -14.16 -15.08 7.19
CA LEU A 99 -12.90 -15.66 6.73
C LEU A 99 -12.65 -17.01 7.40
N GLN A 100 -11.86 -17.85 6.73
CA GLN A 100 -11.41 -19.10 7.31
C GLN A 100 -10.51 -18.84 8.53
N LEU A 101 -10.58 -19.70 9.54
CA LEU A 101 -9.78 -19.55 10.77
C LEU A 101 -8.28 -19.47 10.48
N LYS A 102 -7.77 -20.31 9.56
CA LYS A 102 -6.37 -20.25 9.14
C LYS A 102 -6.00 -18.86 8.59
N THR A 103 -6.85 -18.25 7.78
CA THR A 103 -6.66 -16.90 7.23
C THR A 103 -6.55 -15.87 8.35
N ILE A 104 -7.41 -15.96 9.36
CA ILE A 104 -7.37 -15.07 10.54
C ILE A 104 -6.04 -15.19 11.31
N LEU A 105 -5.48 -16.39 11.45
CA LEU A 105 -4.19 -16.59 12.12
C LEU A 105 -3.05 -15.89 11.34
N TYR A 106 -2.99 -16.06 10.01
CA TYR A 106 -2.01 -15.37 9.18
C TYR A 106 -2.21 -13.84 9.20
N LEU A 107 -3.46 -13.38 9.20
CA LEU A 107 -3.76 -11.96 9.38
C LEU A 107 -3.27 -11.43 10.73
N GLY A 108 -3.31 -12.23 11.80
CA GLY A 108 -2.73 -11.88 13.10
C GLY A 108 -1.24 -11.58 13.02
N VAL A 109 -0.49 -12.31 12.19
CA VAL A 109 0.94 -12.04 11.94
C VAL A 109 1.13 -10.68 11.27
N PHE A 110 0.41 -10.42 10.16
CA PHE A 110 0.52 -9.14 9.47
C PHE A 110 0.05 -7.96 10.32
N ALA A 111 -1.05 -8.13 11.07
CA ALA A 111 -1.54 -7.12 12.00
C ALA A 111 -0.50 -6.80 13.09
N THR A 112 0.19 -7.82 13.61
CA THR A 112 1.28 -7.65 14.58
C THR A 112 2.43 -6.86 13.97
N ILE A 113 2.86 -7.20 12.75
CA ILE A 113 3.91 -6.46 12.03
C ILE A 113 3.50 -4.99 11.83
N THR A 114 2.26 -4.73 11.38
CA THR A 114 1.74 -3.37 11.20
C THR A 114 1.67 -2.60 12.52
N PHE A 115 1.30 -3.26 13.61
CA PHE A 115 1.23 -2.65 14.93
C PHE A 115 2.63 -2.29 15.44
N LEU A 116 3.59 -3.22 15.38
CA LEU A 116 5.01 -2.99 15.74
C LEU A 116 5.68 -1.95 14.85
N TYR A 117 5.20 -1.80 13.61
CA TYR A 117 5.64 -0.75 12.72
C TYR A 117 5.25 0.64 13.20
N ALA A 118 4.01 0.81 13.70
CA ALA A 118 3.50 2.10 14.18
C ALA A 118 3.90 2.42 15.63
N ILE A 119 3.90 1.41 16.52
CA ILE A 119 4.04 1.59 17.96
C ILE A 119 5.46 1.27 18.42
N PRO A 120 6.07 2.17 19.22
CA PRO A 120 7.36 1.89 19.82
C PRO A 120 7.20 0.90 20.99
N PHE A 121 7.42 -0.39 20.73
CA PHE A 121 7.14 -1.46 21.70
C PHE A 121 8.39 -1.96 22.47
N ILE A 122 9.61 -1.71 21.98
CA ILE A 122 10.83 -2.22 22.65
C ILE A 122 11.20 -1.29 23.83
N PRO A 123 11.76 -1.79 24.94
CA PRO A 123 12.22 -0.96 26.06
C PRO A 123 13.47 -0.14 25.68
N LYS A 124 13.55 1.12 26.13
CA LYS A 124 14.65 2.09 25.86
C LYS A 124 16.08 1.52 26.00
N LYS A 125 16.26 0.54 26.88
CA LYS A 125 17.54 -0.14 27.20
C LYS A 125 18.11 -0.98 26.05
N PHE A 126 17.27 -1.49 25.14
CA PHE A 126 17.71 -2.38 24.06
C PHE A 126 17.88 -1.67 22.71
N TYR A 127 17.65 -0.36 22.65
CA TYR A 127 17.89 0.40 21.43
C TYR A 127 19.32 0.93 21.39
N LEU A 128 20.02 0.61 20.30
CA LEU A 128 21.31 1.20 19.95
C LEU A 128 21.17 2.65 19.46
N ASP A 129 19.95 3.12 19.19
CA ASP A 129 19.69 4.43 18.61
C ASP A 129 18.40 5.06 19.16
N THR A 130 18.25 6.37 19.05
CA THR A 130 17.08 7.14 19.57
C THR A 130 15.74 6.85 18.87
N GLN A 131 15.72 5.90 17.92
CA GLN A 131 14.57 5.56 17.07
C GLN A 131 13.67 4.51 17.75
N GLN A 132 12.41 4.88 18.00
CA GLN A 132 11.56 4.14 18.93
C GLN A 132 10.67 3.06 18.25
N ASN A 133 10.36 3.14 16.94
CA ASN A 133 9.52 2.17 16.21
C ASN A 133 10.11 1.83 14.81
N LEU A 134 9.66 0.73 14.17
CA LEU A 134 10.21 0.31 12.86
C LEU A 134 10.00 1.36 11.76
N ARG A 135 8.94 2.17 11.87
CA ARG A 135 8.68 3.30 10.97
C ARG A 135 9.83 4.32 10.94
N ASN A 136 10.54 4.48 12.05
CA ASN A 136 11.62 5.44 12.17
C ASN A 136 13.01 4.80 12.00
N VAL A 137 13.08 3.49 11.76
CA VAL A 137 14.34 2.79 11.46
C VAL A 137 14.74 3.09 10.02
N SER A 138 16.02 3.43 9.85
CA SER A 138 16.51 4.00 8.61
C SER A 138 16.39 3.06 7.41
N GLY A 139 15.70 3.51 6.36
CA GLY A 139 15.47 2.76 5.11
C GLY A 139 14.55 1.54 5.23
N LEU A 140 14.37 0.96 6.43
CA LEU A 140 13.60 -0.27 6.65
C LEU A 140 12.10 -0.10 6.37
N LYS A 141 11.57 1.10 6.58
CA LYS A 141 10.14 1.44 6.47
C LYS A 141 9.50 0.91 5.18
N VAL A 142 10.10 1.16 4.02
CA VAL A 142 9.49 0.80 2.73
C VAL A 142 9.49 -0.70 2.48
N TYR A 143 10.49 -1.43 2.98
CA TYR A 143 10.57 -2.88 2.86
C TYR A 143 9.49 -3.57 3.71
N VAL A 144 9.23 -3.07 4.93
CA VAL A 144 8.14 -3.60 5.78
C VAL A 144 6.78 -3.37 5.12
N ILE A 145 6.54 -2.19 4.54
CA ILE A 145 5.29 -1.89 3.82
C ILE A 145 5.14 -2.83 2.62
N ALA A 146 6.18 -3.00 1.80
CA ALA A 146 6.15 -3.89 0.65
C ALA A 146 5.92 -5.35 1.04
N LEU A 147 6.52 -5.81 2.14
CA LEU A 147 6.32 -7.17 2.67
C LEU A 147 4.87 -7.40 3.11
N VAL A 148 4.31 -6.46 3.88
CA VAL A 148 2.93 -6.55 4.34
C VAL A 148 1.96 -6.50 3.15
N TRP A 149 2.19 -5.62 2.16
CA TRP A 149 1.35 -5.59 0.96
C TRP A 149 1.43 -6.88 0.16
N ALA A 150 2.63 -7.41 -0.09
CA ALA A 150 2.78 -8.67 -0.82
C ALA A 150 2.06 -9.81 -0.08
N GLY A 151 2.23 -9.90 1.24
CA GLY A 151 1.55 -10.90 2.06
C GLY A 151 0.03 -10.76 2.07
N VAL A 152 -0.48 -9.55 2.29
CA VAL A 152 -1.92 -9.29 2.34
C VAL A 152 -2.58 -9.43 0.99
N THR A 153 -1.95 -9.00 -0.11
CA THR A 153 -2.58 -9.00 -1.43
C THR A 153 -2.40 -10.31 -2.19
N VAL A 154 -1.35 -11.10 -1.88
CA VAL A 154 -1.13 -12.41 -2.52
C VAL A 154 -1.56 -13.55 -1.59
N LEU A 155 -0.97 -13.65 -0.39
CA LEU A 155 -1.15 -14.83 0.44
C LEU A 155 -2.56 -14.92 1.04
N ILE A 156 -3.14 -13.81 1.50
CA ILE A 156 -4.45 -13.85 2.17
C ILE A 156 -5.59 -14.31 1.25
N PRO A 157 -5.74 -13.79 0.01
CA PRO A 157 -6.73 -14.32 -0.94
C PRO A 157 -6.54 -15.80 -1.26
N LEU A 158 -5.29 -16.23 -1.47
CA LEU A 158 -4.97 -17.62 -1.78
C LEU A 158 -5.25 -18.57 -0.61
N ILE A 159 -4.79 -18.21 0.59
CA ILE A 159 -5.00 -19.00 1.81
C ILE A 159 -6.49 -19.16 2.10
N ASN A 160 -7.28 -18.07 2.01
CA ASN A 160 -8.72 -18.13 2.27
C ASN A 160 -9.49 -18.98 1.26
N ASN A 161 -8.96 -19.09 0.04
CA ASN A 161 -9.55 -19.91 -1.03
C ASN A 161 -8.90 -21.29 -1.14
N ASN A 162 -8.21 -21.75 -0.08
CA ASN A 162 -7.57 -23.07 -0.02
C ASN A 162 -6.58 -23.38 -1.14
N GLN A 163 -5.98 -22.36 -1.76
CA GLN A 163 -4.96 -22.57 -2.78
C GLN A 163 -3.67 -23.11 -2.16
N LEU A 164 -3.00 -23.99 -2.91
CA LEU A 164 -1.74 -24.57 -2.50
C LEU A 164 -0.61 -23.54 -2.69
N LEU A 165 0.22 -23.36 -1.66
CA LEU A 165 1.35 -22.43 -1.71
C LEU A 165 2.55 -23.10 -2.38
N ASP A 166 2.55 -23.13 -3.71
CA ASP A 166 3.63 -23.68 -4.51
C ASP A 166 4.68 -22.61 -4.89
N THR A 167 5.59 -22.98 -5.81
CA THR A 167 6.63 -22.09 -6.33
C THR A 167 6.06 -20.89 -7.11
N THR A 168 4.90 -21.04 -7.75
CA THR A 168 4.25 -19.92 -8.46
C THR A 168 3.83 -18.82 -7.49
N VAL A 169 3.34 -19.21 -6.30
CA VAL A 169 2.97 -18.26 -5.24
C VAL A 169 4.19 -17.49 -4.71
N ILE A 170 5.36 -18.14 -4.65
CA ILE A 170 6.61 -17.47 -4.27
C ILE A 170 6.97 -16.40 -5.31
N TRP A 171 6.84 -16.72 -6.60
CA TRP A 171 7.05 -15.74 -7.67
C TRP A 171 6.02 -14.60 -7.63
N ALA A 172 4.75 -14.90 -7.37
CA ALA A 172 3.69 -13.89 -7.25
C ALA A 172 3.94 -12.95 -6.07
N PHE A 173 4.36 -13.51 -4.94
CA PHE A 173 4.75 -12.73 -3.77
C PHE A 173 5.95 -11.81 -4.06
N ALA A 174 7.01 -12.34 -4.67
CA ALA A 174 8.20 -11.56 -5.02
C ALA A 174 7.88 -10.46 -6.05
N GLN A 175 7.07 -10.79 -7.06
CA GLN A 175 6.58 -9.83 -8.06
C GLN A 175 5.83 -8.69 -7.38
N ARG A 176 4.89 -9.01 -6.48
CA ARG A 176 4.12 -8.02 -5.72
C ARG A 176 5.01 -7.17 -4.81
N PHE A 177 5.99 -7.79 -4.16
CA PHE A 177 6.95 -7.09 -3.31
C PHE A 177 7.74 -6.04 -4.09
N PHE A 178 8.28 -6.39 -5.26
CA PHE A 178 9.03 -5.44 -6.10
C PHE A 178 8.15 -4.32 -6.65
N LEU A 179 6.93 -4.63 -7.09
CA LEU A 179 5.95 -3.62 -7.50
C LEU A 179 5.73 -2.59 -6.39
N VAL A 180 5.43 -3.04 -5.18
CA VAL A 180 5.11 -2.14 -4.06
C VAL A 180 6.33 -1.35 -3.64
N LEU A 181 7.50 -1.98 -3.58
CA LEU A 181 8.73 -1.27 -3.25
C LEU A 181 9.02 -0.14 -4.26
N ALA A 182 8.79 -0.40 -5.56
CA ALA A 182 8.92 0.60 -6.62
C ALA A 182 7.86 1.72 -6.50
N LEU A 183 6.61 1.37 -6.20
CA LEU A 183 5.51 2.33 -5.97
C LEU A 183 5.80 3.29 -4.82
N MET A 184 6.57 2.87 -3.81
CA MET A 184 6.93 3.70 -2.66
C MET A 184 8.00 4.76 -2.97
N LEU A 185 8.83 4.58 -4.01
CA LEU A 185 9.96 5.49 -4.28
C LEU A 185 9.55 6.92 -4.65
N PRO A 186 8.51 7.15 -5.48
CA PRO A 186 8.00 8.50 -5.71
C PRO A 186 7.57 9.22 -4.43
N PHE A 187 7.03 8.49 -3.45
CA PHE A 187 6.65 9.04 -2.15
C PHE A 187 7.88 9.41 -1.33
N GLU A 188 8.86 8.53 -1.23
CA GLU A 188 10.10 8.81 -0.50
C GLU A 188 10.83 10.02 -1.10
N ILE A 189 10.84 10.16 -2.44
CA ILE A 189 11.42 11.34 -3.12
C ILE A 189 10.65 12.62 -2.78
N ARG A 190 9.31 12.57 -2.74
CA ARG A 190 8.45 13.71 -2.33
C ARG A 190 8.74 14.14 -0.90
N ASP A 191 8.81 13.16 -0.01
CA ASP A 191 8.77 13.35 1.44
C ASP A 191 10.14 13.78 1.99
N MET A 192 11.22 13.65 1.20
CA MET A 192 12.55 14.20 1.49
C MET A 192 12.58 15.66 1.97
N GLN A 193 11.61 16.49 1.61
CA GLN A 193 11.55 17.89 2.06
C GLN A 193 11.02 18.07 3.49
N PHE A 194 10.29 17.07 4.00
CA PHE A 194 9.67 17.07 5.33
C PHE A 194 10.36 16.08 6.27
N ASP A 195 11.00 15.05 5.72
CA ASP A 195 11.67 13.99 6.47
C ASP A 195 12.94 14.49 7.15
N SER A 196 13.10 14.13 8.43
CA SER A 196 14.36 14.39 9.13
C SER A 196 15.52 13.62 8.49
N ILE A 197 16.72 14.19 8.49
CA ILE A 197 17.93 13.54 7.95
C ILE A 197 18.21 12.20 8.65
N LYS A 198 17.83 12.07 9.94
CA LYS A 198 18.01 10.86 10.75
C LYS A 198 17.22 9.65 10.26
N LEU A 199 16.17 9.86 9.47
CA LEU A 199 15.42 8.76 8.85
C LEU A 199 16.28 8.05 7.80
N ALA A 200 17.26 8.75 7.20
CA ALA A 200 18.14 8.24 6.14
C ALA A 200 17.37 7.32 5.18
N THR A 201 16.30 7.87 4.62
CA THR A 201 15.46 7.22 3.61
C THR A 201 16.29 6.85 2.39
N ILE A 202 15.76 6.01 1.50
CA ILE A 202 16.48 5.59 0.29
C ILE A 202 17.02 6.80 -0.50
N PRO A 203 16.21 7.80 -0.87
CA PRO A 203 16.74 8.94 -1.61
C PRO A 203 17.64 9.88 -0.79
N GLN A 204 17.58 9.85 0.54
CA GLN A 204 18.56 10.52 1.40
C GLN A 204 19.92 9.79 1.41
N ARG A 205 19.93 8.45 1.37
CA ARG A 205 21.16 7.63 1.41
C ARG A 205 21.88 7.56 0.08
N ILE A 206 21.16 7.24 -1.00
CA ILE A 206 21.76 6.99 -2.32
C ILE A 206 21.54 8.14 -3.31
N GLY A 207 20.78 9.17 -2.92
CA GLY A 207 20.42 10.29 -3.78
C GLY A 207 19.25 9.98 -4.71
N ILE A 208 18.62 11.06 -5.23
CA ILE A 208 17.42 10.95 -6.09
C ILE A 208 17.73 10.19 -7.38
N LYS A 209 18.88 10.44 -8.02
CA LYS A 209 19.27 9.77 -9.28
C LYS A 209 19.34 8.25 -9.11
N ASN A 210 20.05 7.77 -8.09
CA ASN A 210 20.19 6.34 -7.84
C ASN A 210 18.88 5.72 -7.34
N THR A 211 18.04 6.47 -6.63
CA THR A 211 16.69 6.01 -6.27
C THR A 211 15.83 5.75 -7.51
N LYS A 212 15.92 6.61 -8.53
CA LYS A 212 15.23 6.39 -9.81
C LYS A 212 15.78 5.18 -10.57
N ILE A 213 17.10 4.99 -10.58
CA ILE A 213 17.73 3.80 -11.17
C ILE A 213 17.28 2.53 -10.45
N MET A 214 17.28 2.54 -9.11
CA MET A 214 16.77 1.42 -8.32
C MET A 214 15.31 1.14 -8.64
N GLY A 215 14.48 2.18 -8.79
CA GLY A 215 13.09 2.05 -9.20
C GLY A 215 12.92 1.44 -10.59
N LEU A 216 13.77 1.81 -11.56
CA LEU A 216 13.80 1.17 -12.87
C LEU A 216 14.12 -0.33 -12.76
N VAL A 217 15.16 -0.70 -12.01
CA VAL A 217 15.54 -2.10 -11.79
C VAL A 217 14.40 -2.88 -11.14
N LEU A 218 13.76 -2.34 -10.11
CA LEU A 218 12.62 -2.97 -9.44
C LEU A 218 11.43 -3.16 -10.38
N SER A 219 11.12 -2.18 -11.22
CA SER A 219 10.06 -2.30 -12.24
C SER A 219 10.38 -3.37 -13.28
N LEU A 220 11.64 -3.49 -13.70
CA LEU A 220 12.07 -4.55 -14.63
C LEU A 220 12.02 -5.93 -13.97
N LEU A 221 12.36 -6.04 -12.68
CA LEU A 221 12.19 -7.29 -11.92
C LEU A 221 10.71 -7.66 -11.77
N PHE A 222 9.84 -6.68 -11.49
CA PHE A 222 8.39 -6.86 -11.46
C PHE A 222 7.87 -7.45 -12.78
N PHE A 223 8.27 -6.88 -13.93
CA PHE A 223 7.87 -7.42 -15.23
C PHE A 223 8.55 -8.76 -15.54
N GLY A 224 9.84 -8.91 -15.25
CA GLY A 224 10.62 -10.10 -15.57
C GLY A 224 10.17 -11.34 -14.82
N LEU A 225 9.66 -11.19 -13.59
CA LEU A 225 9.11 -12.32 -12.82
C LEU A 225 7.87 -12.94 -13.45
N GLU A 226 7.20 -12.25 -14.37
CA GLU A 226 6.06 -12.78 -15.12
C GLU A 226 6.41 -14.05 -15.91
N PHE A 227 7.64 -14.12 -16.44
CA PHE A 227 8.08 -15.27 -17.26
C PHE A 227 8.43 -16.52 -16.44
N PHE A 228 8.36 -16.44 -15.10
CA PHE A 228 8.50 -17.60 -14.20
C PHE A 228 7.14 -18.14 -13.74
N MET A 229 6.05 -17.49 -14.12
CA MET A 229 4.68 -17.90 -13.84
C MET A 229 4.10 -18.68 -15.03
N PRO A 230 2.98 -19.41 -14.83
CA PRO A 230 2.28 -20.07 -15.94
C PRO A 230 1.96 -19.09 -17.08
N GLU A 231 2.00 -19.58 -18.31
CA GLU A 231 1.77 -18.76 -19.50
C GLU A 231 0.40 -18.09 -19.45
N LYS A 232 0.38 -16.78 -19.73
CA LYS A 232 -0.84 -15.97 -19.77
C LYS A 232 -1.15 -15.54 -21.20
N PRO A 233 -2.43 -15.23 -21.51
CA PRO A 233 -2.79 -14.61 -22.78
C PRO A 233 -1.95 -13.35 -23.06
N LEU A 234 -1.61 -13.13 -24.33
CA LEU A 234 -0.82 -11.99 -24.77
C LEU A 234 -1.42 -10.64 -24.28
N SER A 235 -2.74 -10.55 -24.18
CA SER A 235 -3.43 -9.36 -23.64
C SER A 235 -2.99 -9.03 -22.20
N LYS A 236 -2.95 -10.02 -21.30
CA LYS A 236 -2.50 -9.84 -19.91
C LYS A 236 -1.04 -9.41 -19.82
N LEU A 237 -0.18 -9.99 -20.67
CA LEU A 237 1.24 -9.62 -20.75
C LEU A 237 1.42 -8.17 -21.23
N LEU A 238 0.68 -7.75 -22.26
CA LEU A 238 0.71 -6.37 -22.77
C LEU A 238 0.18 -5.36 -21.74
N ILE A 239 -0.88 -5.71 -20.99
CA ILE A 239 -1.37 -4.89 -19.89
C ILE A 239 -0.28 -4.71 -18.84
N GLN A 240 0.37 -5.79 -18.41
CA GLN A 240 1.43 -5.74 -17.40
C GLN A 240 2.66 -4.97 -17.88
N LEU A 241 3.01 -5.06 -19.16
CA LEU A 241 4.03 -4.21 -19.77
C LEU A 241 3.64 -2.73 -19.69
N GLY A 242 2.39 -2.39 -20.05
CA GLY A 242 1.85 -1.03 -19.93
C GLY A 242 1.90 -0.49 -18.50
N ILE A 243 1.54 -1.32 -17.51
CA ILE A 243 1.62 -0.99 -16.08
C ILE A 243 3.07 -0.77 -15.64
N THR A 244 3.99 -1.61 -16.12
CA THR A 244 5.43 -1.46 -15.84
C THR A 244 5.97 -0.14 -16.41
N LEU A 245 5.61 0.22 -17.64
CA LEU A 245 5.99 1.49 -18.25
C LEU A 245 5.40 2.67 -17.48
N LEU A 246 4.13 2.61 -17.08
CA LEU A 246 3.48 3.65 -16.27
C LEU A 246 4.18 3.86 -14.93
N LEU A 247 4.59 2.76 -14.27
CA LEU A 247 5.39 2.79 -13.04
C LEU A 247 6.76 3.42 -13.27
N ILE A 248 7.48 3.04 -14.33
CA ILE A 248 8.78 3.63 -14.69
C ILE A 248 8.64 5.12 -14.94
N PHE A 249 7.65 5.56 -15.73
CA PHE A 249 7.40 6.98 -15.97
C PHE A 249 7.11 7.73 -14.67
N SER A 250 6.27 7.16 -13.80
CA SER A 250 5.95 7.73 -12.48
C SER A 250 7.20 7.94 -11.62
N ILE A 251 8.14 6.99 -11.65
CA ILE A 251 9.42 7.09 -10.94
C ILE A 251 10.33 8.14 -11.58
N ILE A 252 10.48 8.14 -12.91
CA ILE A 252 11.34 9.09 -13.62
C ILE A 252 10.87 10.53 -13.43
N PHE A 253 9.57 10.79 -13.46
CA PHE A 253 9.00 12.13 -13.30
C PHE A 253 8.82 12.58 -11.85
N SER A 254 9.06 11.70 -10.88
CA SER A 254 9.02 12.07 -9.46
C SER A 254 10.08 13.11 -9.11
N ARG A 255 9.69 14.11 -8.31
CA ARG A 255 10.54 15.25 -7.91
C ARG A 255 10.29 15.61 -6.45
N LYS A 256 11.31 16.14 -5.77
CA LYS A 256 11.19 16.60 -4.37
C LYS A 256 10.03 17.58 -4.18
N ASN A 257 9.92 18.59 -5.06
CA ASN A 257 8.89 19.62 -5.01
C ASN A 257 7.71 19.34 -5.96
N GLN A 258 7.25 18.10 -6.03
CA GLN A 258 6.11 17.72 -6.88
C GLN A 258 4.77 18.09 -6.25
N GLY A 259 3.74 18.22 -7.10
CA GLY A 259 2.37 18.46 -6.65
C GLY A 259 1.86 17.31 -5.76
N ARG A 260 1.07 17.64 -4.73
CA ARG A 260 0.57 16.68 -3.73
C ARG A 260 -0.11 15.45 -4.32
N TYR A 261 -0.86 15.62 -5.41
CA TYR A 261 -1.63 14.56 -6.05
C TYR A 261 -0.81 13.66 -6.98
N PHE A 262 0.42 14.01 -7.32
CA PHE A 262 1.25 13.16 -8.19
C PHE A 262 1.46 11.79 -7.54
N SER A 263 2.16 11.74 -6.40
CA SER A 263 2.34 10.47 -5.68
C SER A 263 1.05 10.03 -5.00
N GLY A 264 0.34 10.96 -4.34
CA GLY A 264 -0.82 10.62 -3.51
C GLY A 264 -2.10 10.26 -4.26
N PHE A 265 -2.14 10.36 -5.59
CA PHE A 265 -3.26 9.87 -6.39
C PHE A 265 -2.76 9.14 -7.62
N TRP A 266 -1.98 9.79 -8.49
CA TRP A 266 -1.61 9.18 -9.78
C TRP A 266 -0.74 7.93 -9.64
N VAL A 267 0.32 7.99 -8.83
CA VAL A 267 1.19 6.82 -8.59
C VAL A 267 0.43 5.73 -7.85
N GLU A 268 -0.32 6.10 -6.81
CA GLU A 268 -1.11 5.17 -6.00
C GLU A 268 -2.26 4.51 -6.78
N SER A 269 -2.71 5.13 -7.88
CA SER A 269 -3.73 4.59 -8.78
C SER A 269 -3.23 3.44 -9.67
N ILE A 270 -1.91 3.22 -9.79
CA ILE A 270 -1.36 2.22 -10.73
C ILE A 270 -1.98 0.83 -10.52
N PRO A 271 -2.10 0.29 -9.29
CA PRO A 271 -2.85 -0.94 -9.05
C PRO A 271 -4.32 -0.95 -9.49
N ILE A 272 -5.00 0.19 -9.32
CA ILE A 272 -6.41 0.35 -9.69
C ILE A 272 -6.54 0.32 -11.21
N ILE A 273 -5.65 1.05 -11.90
CA ILE A 273 -5.56 1.05 -13.37
C ILE A 273 -5.27 -0.37 -13.88
N TRP A 274 -4.37 -1.09 -13.22
CA TRP A 274 -4.07 -2.48 -13.58
C TRP A 274 -5.31 -3.35 -13.51
N LEU A 275 -6.04 -3.34 -12.39
CA LEU A 275 -7.29 -4.10 -12.26
C LEU A 275 -8.30 -3.72 -13.35
N VAL A 276 -8.53 -2.42 -13.58
CA VAL A 276 -9.51 -1.95 -14.57
C VAL A 276 -9.14 -2.43 -15.98
N LEU A 277 -7.87 -2.32 -16.38
CA LEU A 277 -7.43 -2.82 -17.68
C LEU A 277 -7.60 -4.34 -17.79
N THR A 278 -7.24 -5.09 -16.75
CA THR A 278 -7.43 -6.55 -16.72
C THR A 278 -8.91 -6.95 -16.80
N LEU A 279 -9.82 -6.22 -16.17
CA LEU A 279 -11.27 -6.52 -16.26
C LEU A 279 -11.88 -6.20 -17.63
N LEU A 280 -11.35 -5.18 -18.33
CA LEU A 280 -11.89 -4.73 -19.62
C LEU A 280 -11.27 -5.46 -20.82
N PHE A 281 -10.00 -5.86 -20.71
CA PHE A 281 -9.20 -6.36 -21.85
C PHE A 281 -8.41 -7.64 -21.55
N GLY A 282 -8.47 -8.15 -20.32
CA GLY A 282 -7.69 -9.31 -19.85
C GLY A 282 -8.37 -10.65 -20.06
#